data_AF-A0A542QTJ0-F1
#
_entry.id   AF-A0A542QTJ0-F1
#
_cell.length_a   1.000
_cell.length_b   1.000
_cell.length_c   1.000
_cell.angle_alpha   90.00
_cell.angle_beta   90.00
_cell.angle_gamma   90.00
#
_symmetry.space_group_name_H-M   'P 1'
#
loop_
_entity.id
_entity.type
_entity.pdbx_description
1 polymer ?
#
loop_
_entity_poly.entity_id
_entity_poly.type
_entity_poly.pdbx_seq_one_letter_code
_entity_poly.pdbx_strand_id
1 'polypeptide(L)'
;MKVQKKIMGITLFAMVALSVAACGIIGQPTASEITRQARDISTPQQTSYSSLYQTSVFLGDSITEGLSYHDVLKEENVLAGAGKTAEFALEDVDELVKRKPEHIFIQLGSDDILWPTDHPKEYSLSYYAQLIDRIKERLPEASITILSVTPVTAKAEKAEPRYQNIGDYNQGLKELASKVQVGYIDVSSTVADHPDMYDADGIHFQAQFYPVLLDYIKDELDRKKSAK
;
A
#
# COMPACT_ATOMS: atom_id res chain seq x y z
N MET A 1 14.41 40.95 24.64
CA MET A 1 13.09 40.44 25.11
C MET A 1 13.32 39.47 26.26
N LYS A 2 12.68 39.72 27.41
CA LYS A 2 12.86 38.96 28.66
C LYS A 2 12.21 37.58 28.55
N VAL A 3 12.97 36.55 28.92
CA VAL A 3 12.52 35.18 29.16
C VAL A 3 11.81 35.14 30.51
N GLN A 4 10.55 34.71 30.57
CA GLN A 4 9.87 34.37 31.82
C GLN A 4 9.70 32.85 31.94
N LYS A 5 10.49 32.27 32.86
CA LYS A 5 10.28 30.95 33.44
C LYS A 5 9.05 31.03 34.36
N LYS A 6 8.10 30.08 34.24
CA LYS A 6 7.06 29.88 35.27
C LYS A 6 7.40 28.63 36.08
N ILE A 7 7.39 28.86 37.39
CA ILE A 7 7.82 27.98 38.45
C ILE A 7 6.67 27.09 38.91
N MET A 8 7.04 25.84 39.16
CA MET A 8 6.45 24.78 39.96
C MET A 8 5.53 25.22 41.12
N GLY A 9 4.36 24.58 41.21
CA GLY A 9 3.47 24.62 42.37
C GLY A 9 3.08 23.20 42.79
N ILE A 10 3.85 22.64 43.72
CA ILE A 10 3.59 21.37 44.40
C ILE A 10 2.50 21.62 45.43
N THR A 11 1.38 20.92 45.34
CA THR A 11 0.39 20.89 46.44
C THR A 11 0.38 19.49 47.05
N LEU A 12 0.97 19.42 48.24
CA LEU A 12 0.96 18.28 49.16
C LEU A 12 -0.42 18.24 49.82
N PHE A 13 -1.17 17.14 49.73
CA PHE A 13 -2.29 16.89 50.64
C PHE A 13 -2.19 15.51 51.27
N ALA A 14 -2.49 15.52 52.56
CA ALA A 14 -2.14 14.57 53.59
C ALA A 14 -2.67 13.15 53.40
N MET A 15 -1.87 12.21 53.90
CA MET A 15 -2.24 10.83 54.19
C MET A 15 -3.46 10.78 55.11
N VAL A 16 -4.46 9.99 54.73
CA VAL A 16 -5.38 9.34 55.67
C VAL A 16 -5.24 7.84 55.43
N ALA A 17 -4.51 7.18 56.31
CA ALA A 17 -4.48 5.73 56.39
C ALA A 17 -5.68 5.28 57.23
N LEU A 18 -6.66 4.64 56.60
CA LEU A 18 -7.56 3.72 57.28
C LEU A 18 -7.30 2.32 56.75
N SER A 19 -6.65 1.52 57.59
CA SER A 19 -6.47 0.09 57.41
C SER A 19 -7.73 -0.65 57.83
N VAL A 20 -8.33 -1.39 56.90
CA VAL A 20 -9.18 -2.54 57.21
C VAL A 20 -8.80 -3.67 56.25
N ALA A 21 -8.33 -4.76 56.85
CA ALA A 21 -7.96 -5.99 56.18
C ALA A 21 -9.21 -6.81 55.83
N ALA A 22 -9.29 -7.32 54.60
CA ALA A 22 -9.97 -8.58 54.26
C ALA A 22 -9.56 -9.04 52.86
N CYS A 23 -9.47 -10.35 52.69
CA CYS A 23 -8.81 -11.08 51.62
C CYS A 23 -9.40 -10.93 50.21
N GLY A 24 -8.55 -11.11 49.19
CA GLY A 24 -8.94 -11.79 47.95
C GLY A 24 -8.54 -11.12 46.63
N ILE A 25 -7.53 -11.70 45.97
CA ILE A 25 -7.52 -12.02 44.53
C ILE A 25 -7.17 -10.92 43.49
N ILE A 26 -6.15 -11.28 42.68
CA ILE A 26 -5.70 -10.83 41.33
C ILE A 26 -4.87 -9.54 41.24
N GLY A 27 -3.60 -9.73 40.83
CA GLY A 27 -2.64 -8.68 40.56
C GLY A 27 -2.96 -7.85 39.32
N GLN A 28 -2.56 -6.58 39.35
CA GLN A 28 -2.57 -5.69 38.18
C GLN A 28 -1.53 -6.17 37.14
N PRO A 29 -1.89 -6.24 35.85
CA PRO A 29 -0.94 -6.56 34.80
C PRO A 29 0.08 -5.44 34.69
N THR A 30 1.33 -5.82 34.42
CA THR A 30 2.42 -4.86 34.24
C THR A 30 2.35 -4.22 32.84
N ALA A 31 2.92 -3.03 32.66
CA ALA A 31 2.94 -2.30 31.38
C ALA A 31 3.48 -3.11 30.16
N SER A 32 4.18 -4.22 30.44
CA SER A 32 4.63 -5.19 29.42
C SER A 32 3.49 -6.01 28.80
N GLU A 33 2.44 -6.33 29.57
CA GLU A 33 1.26 -7.07 29.06
C GLU A 33 0.33 -6.19 28.21
N ILE A 34 0.22 -4.90 28.56
CA ILE A 34 -0.55 -3.91 27.78
C ILE A 34 0.08 -3.70 26.39
N THR A 35 1.40 -3.85 26.27
CA THR A 35 2.12 -3.69 24.99
C THR A 35 1.99 -4.93 24.08
N ARG A 36 1.70 -6.11 24.63
CA ARG A 36 1.51 -7.34 23.84
C ARG A 36 0.10 -7.48 23.27
N GLN A 37 -0.94 -6.99 23.97
CA GLN A 37 -2.33 -7.06 23.49
C GLN A 37 -2.66 -6.05 22.39
N ALA A 38 -1.85 -5.00 22.20
CA ALA A 38 -2.05 -4.01 21.14
C ALA A 38 -1.54 -4.45 19.75
N ARG A 39 -0.86 -5.61 19.65
CA ARG A 39 -0.30 -6.11 18.37
C ARG A 39 -1.18 -7.08 17.60
N ASP A 40 -2.38 -7.41 18.10
CA ASP A 40 -3.19 -8.46 17.47
C ASP A 40 -4.70 -8.19 17.57
N ILE A 41 -5.11 -6.96 17.27
CA ILE A 41 -6.51 -6.65 16.97
C ILE A 41 -6.61 -6.47 15.46
N SER A 42 -6.41 -7.54 14.71
CA SER A 42 -6.76 -7.54 13.29
C SER A 42 -8.28 -7.61 13.16
N THR A 43 -8.86 -6.79 12.28
CA THR A 43 -10.30 -6.89 11.98
C THR A 43 -10.56 -8.18 11.19
N PRO A 44 -11.76 -8.80 11.26
CA PRO A 44 -12.06 -10.03 10.51
C PRO A 44 -11.75 -9.91 9.00
N GLN A 45 -11.91 -8.72 8.44
CA GLN A 45 -11.60 -8.42 7.04
C GLN A 45 -10.10 -8.37 6.76
N GLN A 46 -9.29 -7.77 7.65
CA GLN A 46 -7.83 -7.83 7.59
C GLN A 46 -7.31 -9.27 7.75
N THR A 47 -7.88 -10.07 8.67
CA THR A 47 -7.53 -11.49 8.82
C THR A 47 -7.82 -12.28 7.54
N SER A 48 -8.90 -11.95 6.83
CA SER A 48 -9.25 -12.55 5.53
C SER A 48 -8.23 -12.21 4.44
N TYR A 49 -7.87 -10.93 4.27
CA TYR A 49 -6.92 -10.53 3.22
C TYR A 49 -5.49 -10.98 3.50
N SER A 50 -5.04 -10.95 4.75
CA SER A 50 -3.71 -11.46 5.10
C SER A 50 -3.56 -12.94 4.75
N SER A 51 -4.62 -13.75 4.89
CA SER A 51 -4.61 -15.15 4.46
C SER A 51 -4.67 -15.27 2.93
N LEU A 52 -5.54 -14.50 2.28
CA LEU A 52 -5.72 -14.54 0.82
C LEU A 52 -4.46 -14.17 0.05
N TYR A 53 -3.72 -13.17 0.53
CA TYR A 53 -2.51 -12.62 -0.09
C TYR A 53 -1.23 -13.02 0.63
N GLN A 54 -1.25 -14.07 1.47
CA GLN A 54 -0.11 -14.43 2.32
C GLN A 54 1.20 -14.66 1.56
N THR A 55 1.14 -15.17 0.32
CA THR A 55 2.31 -15.42 -0.54
C THR A 55 2.51 -14.33 -1.60
N SER A 56 1.81 -13.20 -1.47
CA SER A 56 1.84 -12.10 -2.42
C SER A 56 2.66 -10.92 -1.89
N VAL A 57 3.34 -10.22 -2.80
CA VAL A 57 3.91 -8.89 -2.53
C VAL A 57 3.35 -7.88 -3.53
N PHE A 58 2.87 -6.75 -3.02
CA PHE A 58 2.46 -5.59 -3.77
C PHE A 58 3.64 -4.60 -3.81
N LEU A 59 4.19 -4.37 -5.00
CA LEU A 59 5.27 -3.45 -5.28
C LEU A 59 4.69 -2.19 -5.92
N GLY A 60 4.95 -1.01 -5.37
CA GLY A 60 4.33 0.20 -5.92
C GLY A 60 4.71 1.54 -5.31
N ASP A 61 3.92 2.54 -5.62
CA ASP A 61 4.03 3.93 -5.14
C ASP A 61 3.19 4.18 -3.87
N SER A 62 2.96 5.45 -3.52
CA SER A 62 2.17 5.82 -2.34
C SER A 62 0.73 5.30 -2.38
N ILE A 63 0.16 5.02 -3.55
CA ILE A 63 -1.16 4.42 -3.66
C ILE A 63 -1.09 2.99 -3.11
N THR A 64 -0.04 2.24 -3.45
CA THR A 64 0.18 0.87 -2.97
C THR A 64 0.56 0.83 -1.49
N GLU A 65 1.34 1.81 -1.02
CA GLU A 65 1.70 1.97 0.40
C GLU A 65 0.44 2.06 1.30
N GLY A 66 -0.65 2.62 0.78
CA GLY A 66 -1.93 2.68 1.48
C GLY A 66 -2.49 1.32 1.93
N LEU A 67 -2.12 0.21 1.28
CA LEU A 67 -2.51 -1.14 1.69
C LEU A 67 -2.02 -1.49 3.10
N SER A 68 -0.77 -1.14 3.44
CA SER A 68 -0.25 -1.37 4.79
C SER A 68 -0.50 -0.18 5.72
N TYR A 69 -0.46 1.05 5.21
CA TYR A 69 -0.76 2.25 6.00
C TYR A 69 -2.17 2.24 6.63
N HIS A 70 -3.15 1.64 5.96
CA HIS A 70 -4.51 1.46 6.48
C HIS A 70 -4.75 0.09 7.13
N ASP A 71 -3.69 -0.64 7.48
CA ASP A 71 -3.75 -1.96 8.12
C ASP A 71 -4.56 -3.00 7.32
N VAL A 72 -4.66 -2.89 5.99
CA VAL A 72 -5.42 -3.84 5.16
C VAL A 72 -4.59 -5.08 4.84
N LEU A 73 -3.30 -4.87 4.55
CA LEU A 73 -2.28 -5.92 4.43
C LEU A 73 -1.16 -5.68 5.43
N LYS A 74 -0.38 -6.73 5.70
CA LYS A 74 0.83 -6.61 6.51
C LYS A 74 1.94 -5.95 5.70
N GLU A 75 2.85 -5.26 6.38
CA GLU A 75 4.05 -4.65 5.77
C GLU A 75 4.90 -5.67 5.00
N GLU A 76 4.93 -6.94 5.42
CA GLU A 76 5.65 -8.00 4.70
C GLU A 76 5.09 -8.25 3.28
N ASN A 77 3.82 -7.93 3.05
CA ASN A 77 3.14 -8.04 1.75
C ASN A 77 3.20 -6.74 0.93
N VAL A 78 3.73 -5.65 1.47
CA VAL A 78 3.78 -4.34 0.78
C VAL A 78 5.22 -3.86 0.68
N LEU A 79 5.68 -3.58 -0.53
CA LEU A 79 7.01 -3.03 -0.83
C LEU A 79 6.79 -1.78 -1.67
N ALA A 80 6.41 -0.69 -1.02
CA ALA A 80 5.98 0.52 -1.69
C ALA A 80 6.46 1.77 -0.95
N GLY A 81 6.34 2.93 -1.58
CA GLY A 81 6.61 4.20 -0.93
C GLY A 81 6.34 5.41 -1.81
N ALA A 82 6.16 6.58 -1.20
CA ALA A 82 5.90 7.82 -1.91
C ALA A 82 7.00 8.18 -2.92
N GLY A 83 6.60 8.62 -4.12
CA GLY A 83 7.50 9.02 -5.18
C GLY A 83 8.14 7.86 -5.95
N LYS A 84 7.68 6.61 -5.73
CA LYS A 84 8.30 5.44 -6.36
C LYS A 84 7.92 5.38 -7.84
N THR A 85 8.95 5.33 -8.69
CA THR A 85 8.84 5.08 -10.12
C THR A 85 9.30 3.67 -10.47
N ALA A 86 9.09 3.23 -11.70
CA ALA A 86 9.63 1.98 -12.21
C ALA A 86 11.18 1.92 -12.14
N GLU A 87 11.86 3.06 -12.31
CA GLU A 87 13.31 3.18 -12.16
C GLU A 87 13.73 2.92 -10.71
N PHE A 88 13.10 3.60 -9.75
CA PHE A 88 13.44 3.48 -8.34
C PHE A 88 13.05 2.12 -7.74
N ALA A 89 12.03 1.46 -8.28
CA ALA A 89 11.64 0.11 -7.86
C ALA A 89 12.70 -0.96 -8.19
N LEU A 90 13.68 -0.67 -9.08
CA LEU A 90 14.81 -1.57 -9.32
C LEU A 90 15.66 -1.79 -8.07
N GLU A 91 15.76 -0.78 -7.21
CA GLU A 91 16.52 -0.86 -5.95
C GLU A 91 15.86 -1.82 -4.94
N ASP A 92 14.56 -2.04 -5.07
CA ASP A 92 13.78 -2.88 -4.16
C ASP A 92 13.84 -4.38 -4.51
N VAL A 93 14.38 -4.75 -5.68
CA VAL A 93 14.33 -6.15 -6.16
C VAL A 93 15.04 -7.11 -5.21
N ASP A 94 16.17 -6.72 -4.61
CA ASP A 94 16.85 -7.60 -3.65
C ASP A 94 16.03 -7.80 -2.37
N GLU A 95 15.24 -6.82 -1.96
CA GLU A 95 14.31 -6.97 -0.84
C GLU A 95 13.12 -7.84 -1.21
N LEU A 96 12.53 -7.63 -2.40
CA LEU A 96 11.48 -8.48 -2.95
C LEU A 96 11.89 -9.95 -3.00
N VAL A 97 13.12 -10.24 -3.43
CA VAL A 97 13.67 -11.60 -3.49
C VAL A 97 13.75 -12.25 -2.11
N LYS A 98 14.11 -11.51 -1.06
CA LYS A 98 14.16 -12.04 0.32
C LYS A 98 12.79 -12.47 0.82
N ARG A 99 11.73 -11.80 0.38
CA ARG A 99 10.34 -12.11 0.74
C ARG A 99 9.81 -13.38 0.07
N LYS A 100 10.46 -13.85 -1.01
CA LYS A 100 10.12 -15.07 -1.76
C LYS A 100 8.62 -15.19 -2.12
N PRO A 101 8.02 -14.15 -2.73
CA PRO A 101 6.62 -14.20 -3.11
C PRO A 101 6.37 -15.25 -4.20
N GLU A 102 5.18 -15.85 -4.18
CA GLU A 102 4.63 -16.64 -5.29
C GLU A 102 3.93 -15.72 -6.31
N HIS A 103 3.35 -14.62 -5.82
CA HIS A 103 2.63 -13.64 -6.64
C HIS A 103 3.15 -12.22 -6.40
N ILE A 104 3.44 -11.50 -7.48
CA ILE A 104 3.92 -10.13 -7.43
C ILE A 104 2.93 -9.26 -8.19
N PHE A 105 2.34 -8.29 -7.49
CA PHE A 105 1.50 -7.27 -8.09
C PHE A 105 2.30 -5.98 -8.17
N ILE A 106 2.42 -5.40 -9.36
CA ILE A 106 3.15 -4.14 -9.55
C ILE A 106 2.16 -3.06 -9.93
N GLN A 107 2.05 -2.02 -9.11
CA GLN A 107 1.25 -0.82 -9.37
C GLN A 107 2.16 0.41 -9.26
N LEU A 108 2.75 0.77 -10.39
CA LEU A 108 3.59 1.94 -10.58
C LEU A 108 3.07 2.72 -11.78
N GLY A 109 3.37 4.02 -11.82
CA GLY A 109 3.00 4.87 -12.94
C GLY A 109 2.51 6.25 -12.55
N SER A 110 1.95 6.40 -11.34
CA SER A 110 1.41 7.69 -10.87
C SER A 110 2.50 8.75 -10.79
N ASP A 111 3.67 8.38 -10.27
CA ASP A 111 4.86 9.22 -10.23
C ASP A 111 5.65 9.21 -11.55
N ASP A 112 5.64 8.09 -12.28
CA ASP A 112 6.35 7.94 -13.56
C ASP A 112 5.86 8.91 -14.64
N ILE A 113 4.54 9.09 -14.75
CA ILE A 113 3.92 10.02 -15.73
C ILE A 113 4.35 11.47 -15.43
N LEU A 114 4.72 11.76 -14.19
CA LEU A 114 5.18 13.07 -13.75
C LEU A 114 6.70 13.24 -13.81
N TRP A 115 7.43 12.20 -14.24
CA TRP A 115 8.89 12.25 -14.29
C TRP A 115 9.37 13.39 -15.21
N PRO A 116 10.34 14.22 -14.78
CA PRO A 116 10.73 15.43 -15.50
C PRO A 116 11.64 15.10 -16.70
N THR A 117 11.09 14.44 -17.71
CA THR A 117 11.74 14.10 -18.98
C THR A 117 10.79 14.40 -20.15
N ASP A 118 11.33 14.51 -21.37
CA ASP A 118 10.55 14.83 -22.57
C ASP A 118 9.54 13.73 -22.93
N HIS A 119 9.86 12.47 -22.58
CA HIS A 119 9.10 11.28 -22.95
C HIS A 119 8.88 10.37 -21.72
N PRO A 120 8.07 10.79 -20.73
CA PRO A 120 7.95 10.09 -19.44
C PRO A 120 7.36 8.69 -19.57
N LYS A 121 6.40 8.49 -20.48
CA LYS A 121 5.82 7.18 -20.76
C LYS A 121 6.87 6.20 -21.28
N GLU A 122 7.60 6.56 -22.34
CA GLU A 122 8.63 5.71 -22.95
C GLU A 122 9.76 5.43 -21.97
N TYR A 123 10.20 6.46 -21.23
CA TYR A 123 11.20 6.35 -20.18
C TYR A 123 10.77 5.31 -19.16
N SER A 124 9.59 5.51 -18.57
CA SER A 124 9.05 4.62 -17.55
C SER A 124 8.86 3.19 -18.05
N LEU A 125 8.23 2.98 -19.21
CA LEU A 125 8.00 1.63 -19.75
C LEU A 125 9.31 0.88 -20.02
N SER A 126 10.39 1.60 -20.35
CA SER A 126 11.73 0.99 -20.50
C SER A 126 12.30 0.48 -19.17
N TYR A 127 12.09 1.21 -18.07
CA TYR A 127 12.49 0.79 -16.73
C TYR A 127 11.56 -0.27 -16.16
N TYR A 128 10.26 -0.20 -16.46
CA TYR A 128 9.28 -1.19 -16.07
C TYR A 128 9.61 -2.56 -16.71
N ALA A 129 10.03 -2.57 -17.98
CA ALA A 129 10.52 -3.79 -18.63
C ALA A 129 11.76 -4.36 -17.93
N GLN A 130 12.75 -3.51 -17.62
CA GLN A 130 13.95 -3.92 -16.88
C GLN A 130 13.62 -4.48 -15.49
N LEU A 131 12.68 -3.85 -14.79
CA LEU A 131 12.18 -4.31 -13.49
C LEU A 131 11.60 -5.71 -13.59
N ILE A 132 10.69 -5.94 -14.55
CA ILE A 132 10.08 -7.24 -14.78
C ILE A 132 11.14 -8.30 -15.13
N ASP A 133 12.08 -7.98 -16.02
CA ASP A 133 13.15 -8.91 -16.42
C ASP A 133 14.04 -9.28 -15.22
N ARG A 134 14.40 -8.30 -14.40
CA ARG A 134 15.22 -8.50 -13.19
C ARG A 134 14.50 -9.35 -12.14
N ILE A 135 13.19 -9.15 -11.97
CA ILE A 135 12.36 -9.96 -11.07
C ILE A 135 12.31 -11.40 -11.59
N LYS A 136 12.03 -11.62 -12.88
CA LYS A 136 11.97 -12.96 -13.48
C LYS A 136 13.28 -13.73 -13.39
N GLU A 137 14.41 -13.05 -13.57
CA GLU A 137 15.74 -13.66 -13.43
C GLU A 137 15.95 -14.23 -12.02
N ARG A 138 15.48 -13.52 -11.00
CA ARG A 138 15.74 -13.82 -9.60
C ARG A 138 14.63 -14.65 -8.94
N LEU A 139 13.41 -14.59 -9.46
CA LEU A 139 12.21 -15.27 -8.99
C LEU A 139 11.47 -15.93 -10.18
N PRO A 140 12.07 -16.93 -10.85
CA PRO A 140 11.53 -17.49 -12.09
C PRO A 140 10.16 -18.17 -11.94
N GLU A 141 9.84 -18.64 -10.72
CA GLU A 141 8.56 -19.30 -10.41
C GLU A 141 7.46 -18.31 -9.99
N ALA A 142 7.80 -17.06 -9.68
CA ALA A 142 6.83 -16.07 -9.24
C ALA A 142 6.01 -15.55 -10.42
N SER A 143 4.70 -15.50 -10.28
CA SER A 143 3.84 -14.85 -11.27
C SER A 143 3.85 -13.34 -11.06
N ILE A 144 3.99 -12.57 -12.13
CA ILE A 144 3.93 -11.10 -12.10
C ILE A 144 2.60 -10.66 -12.72
N THR A 145 1.92 -9.71 -12.08
CA THR A 145 0.73 -9.03 -12.60
C THR A 145 0.88 -7.52 -12.46
N ILE A 146 0.79 -6.80 -13.58
CA ILE A 146 0.73 -5.34 -13.58
C ILE A 146 -0.70 -4.91 -13.26
N LEU A 147 -0.85 -3.96 -12.34
CA LEU A 147 -2.10 -3.25 -12.07
C LEU A 147 -2.04 -1.89 -12.77
N SER A 148 -3.14 -1.50 -13.43
CA SER A 148 -3.23 -0.18 -14.06
C SER A 148 -3.07 0.96 -13.05
N VAL A 149 -2.53 2.10 -13.49
CA VAL A 149 -2.58 3.35 -12.75
C VAL A 149 -4.05 3.75 -12.56
N THR A 150 -4.42 4.10 -11.33
CA THR A 150 -5.77 4.56 -11.02
C THR A 150 -6.00 5.97 -11.57
N PRO A 151 -7.23 6.31 -12.00
CA PRO A 151 -7.54 7.68 -12.39
C PRO A 151 -7.38 8.63 -11.19
N VAL A 152 -7.31 9.93 -11.48
CA VAL A 152 -7.36 11.00 -10.50
C VAL A 152 -8.66 11.78 -10.66
N THR A 153 -9.03 12.57 -9.66
CA THR A 153 -10.19 13.46 -9.78
C THR A 153 -9.97 14.55 -10.83
N ALA A 154 -11.05 15.08 -11.41
CA ALA A 154 -10.97 16.21 -12.35
C ALA A 154 -10.29 17.47 -11.74
N LYS A 155 -10.37 17.64 -10.42
CA LYS A 155 -9.68 18.73 -9.70
C LYS A 155 -8.16 18.50 -9.70
N ALA A 156 -7.72 17.28 -9.42
CA ALA A 156 -6.31 16.90 -9.45
C ALA A 156 -5.74 16.99 -10.87
N GLU A 157 -6.46 16.48 -11.86
CA GLU A 157 -6.07 16.59 -13.28
C GLU A 157 -5.96 18.06 -13.73
N LYS A 158 -6.88 18.93 -13.29
CA LYS A 158 -6.78 20.36 -13.60
C LYS A 158 -5.55 21.02 -12.96
N ALA A 159 -5.15 20.57 -11.77
CA ALA A 159 -3.97 21.08 -11.08
C ALA A 159 -2.66 20.54 -11.69
N GLU A 160 -2.68 19.29 -12.16
CA GLU A 160 -1.58 18.60 -12.81
C GLU A 160 -2.06 17.96 -14.13
N PRO A 161 -2.03 18.72 -15.25
CA PRO A 161 -2.58 18.26 -16.53
C PRO A 161 -1.90 17.01 -17.11
N ARG A 162 -0.70 16.65 -16.66
CA ARG A 162 -0.03 15.42 -17.13
C ARG A 162 -0.81 14.16 -16.79
N TYR A 163 -1.68 14.19 -15.78
CA TYR A 163 -2.58 13.07 -15.46
C TYR A 163 -3.60 12.75 -16.56
N GLN A 164 -3.83 13.65 -17.52
CA GLN A 164 -4.63 13.33 -18.73
C GLN A 164 -4.04 12.15 -19.53
N ASN A 165 -2.75 11.87 -19.36
CA ASN A 165 -2.06 10.79 -20.05
C ASN A 165 -2.18 9.42 -19.35
N ILE A 166 -2.85 9.32 -18.19
CA ILE A 166 -3.02 8.04 -17.46
C ILE A 166 -3.61 6.95 -18.36
N GLY A 167 -4.63 7.27 -19.16
CA GLY A 167 -5.25 6.31 -20.08
C GLY A 167 -4.27 5.78 -21.13
N ASP A 168 -3.49 6.66 -21.75
CA ASP A 168 -2.47 6.30 -22.73
C ASP A 168 -1.31 5.50 -22.09
N TYR A 169 -0.93 5.86 -20.86
CA TYR A 169 0.07 5.15 -20.09
C TYR A 169 -0.38 3.72 -19.76
N ASN A 170 -1.61 3.54 -19.28
CA ASN A 170 -2.21 2.23 -18.99
C ASN A 170 -2.29 1.34 -20.22
N GLN A 171 -2.57 1.90 -21.40
CA GLN A 171 -2.51 1.15 -22.65
C GLN A 171 -1.08 0.64 -22.92
N GLY A 172 -0.06 1.46 -22.66
CA GLY A 172 1.35 1.07 -22.75
C GLY A 172 1.73 -0.04 -21.76
N LEU A 173 1.25 0.02 -20.51
CA LEU A 173 1.43 -1.05 -19.52
C LEU A 173 0.80 -2.37 -19.97
N LYS A 174 -0.41 -2.32 -20.54
CA LYS A 174 -1.10 -3.50 -21.06
C LYS A 174 -0.35 -4.14 -22.23
N GLU A 175 0.14 -3.32 -23.15
CA GLU A 175 0.97 -3.77 -24.27
C GLU A 175 2.29 -4.38 -23.80
N LEU A 176 2.96 -3.72 -22.84
CA LEU A 176 4.17 -4.24 -22.21
C LEU A 176 3.89 -5.60 -21.56
N ALA A 177 2.84 -5.72 -20.75
CA ALA A 177 2.46 -6.96 -20.09
C ALA A 177 2.27 -8.11 -21.08
N SER A 178 1.60 -7.84 -22.21
CA SER A 178 1.44 -8.82 -23.29
C SER A 178 2.79 -9.18 -23.93
N LYS A 179 3.63 -8.20 -24.22
CA LYS A 179 4.94 -8.39 -24.86
C LYS A 179 5.87 -9.24 -24.01
N VAL A 180 5.91 -8.99 -22.70
CA VAL A 180 6.76 -9.71 -21.75
C VAL A 180 6.02 -10.88 -21.08
N GLN A 181 4.81 -11.22 -21.53
CA GLN A 181 4.04 -12.38 -21.07
C GLN A 181 3.83 -12.44 -19.55
N VAL A 182 3.38 -11.32 -18.97
CA VAL A 182 2.95 -11.23 -17.56
C VAL A 182 1.46 -10.87 -17.47
N GLY A 183 0.88 -11.00 -16.29
CA GLY A 183 -0.50 -10.60 -16.06
C GLY A 183 -0.70 -9.09 -16.18
N TYR A 184 -1.90 -8.68 -16.56
CA TYR A 184 -2.37 -7.30 -16.48
C TYR A 184 -3.81 -7.28 -15.95
N ILE A 185 -4.10 -6.43 -14.97
CA ILE A 185 -5.45 -6.18 -14.46
C ILE A 185 -5.71 -4.68 -14.54
N ASP A 186 -6.81 -4.32 -15.20
CA ASP A 186 -7.30 -2.95 -15.22
C ASP A 186 -8.15 -2.71 -13.96
N VAL A 187 -7.58 -1.95 -13.02
CA VAL A 187 -8.23 -1.56 -11.76
C VAL A 187 -8.82 -0.15 -11.85
N SER A 188 -8.74 0.53 -13.00
CA SER A 188 -9.26 1.90 -13.12
C SER A 188 -10.78 1.99 -12.90
N SER A 189 -11.52 0.92 -13.21
CA SER A 189 -12.96 0.82 -13.00
C SER A 189 -13.36 0.80 -11.53
N THR A 190 -12.52 0.28 -10.62
CA THR A 190 -12.85 0.24 -9.18
C THR A 190 -13.00 1.63 -8.58
N VAL A 191 -12.33 2.61 -9.17
CA VAL A 191 -12.38 4.01 -8.76
C VAL A 191 -13.59 4.73 -9.36
N ALA A 192 -13.97 4.38 -10.59
CA ALA A 192 -15.09 5.02 -11.28
C ALA A 192 -16.44 4.82 -10.54
N ASP A 193 -16.61 3.66 -9.92
CA ASP A 193 -17.82 3.31 -9.17
C ASP A 193 -17.87 3.95 -7.77
N HIS A 194 -16.73 4.48 -7.28
CA HIS A 194 -16.55 4.96 -5.91
C HIS A 194 -15.78 6.28 -5.80
N PRO A 195 -16.25 7.38 -6.43
CA PRO A 195 -15.58 8.67 -6.39
C PRO A 195 -15.54 9.32 -4.99
N ASP A 196 -16.35 8.82 -4.05
CA ASP A 196 -16.36 9.24 -2.64
C ASP A 196 -15.18 8.68 -1.83
N MET A 197 -14.44 7.72 -2.38
CA MET A 197 -13.32 7.07 -1.70
C MET A 197 -11.97 7.77 -1.89
N TYR A 198 -11.88 8.83 -2.70
CA TYR A 198 -10.67 9.65 -2.77
C TYR A 198 -10.41 10.36 -1.44
N ASP A 199 -9.12 10.56 -1.15
CA ASP A 199 -8.71 11.54 -0.15
C ASP A 199 -8.81 12.97 -0.70
N ALA A 200 -8.56 13.96 0.14
CA ALA A 200 -8.79 15.39 -0.14
C ALA A 200 -7.96 15.93 -1.33
N ASP A 201 -6.85 15.27 -1.68
CA ASP A 201 -6.01 15.63 -2.83
C ASP A 201 -6.57 15.13 -4.17
N GLY A 202 -7.47 14.14 -4.13
CA GLY A 202 -8.05 13.53 -5.32
C GLY A 202 -7.08 12.69 -6.14
N ILE A 203 -5.99 12.22 -5.53
CA ILE A 203 -4.98 11.31 -6.09
C ILE A 203 -4.92 10.03 -5.23
N HIS A 204 -4.86 10.19 -3.91
CA HIS A 204 -4.85 9.07 -2.95
C HIS A 204 -6.27 8.67 -2.54
N PHE A 205 -6.35 7.57 -1.78
CA PHE A 205 -7.62 6.97 -1.38
C PHE A 205 -7.72 6.81 0.13
N GLN A 206 -8.95 6.83 0.63
CA GLN A 206 -9.30 6.52 2.00
C GLN A 206 -9.23 5.01 2.26
N ALA A 207 -9.12 4.63 3.54
CA ALA A 207 -8.99 3.23 3.98
C ALA A 207 -10.00 2.25 3.33
N GLN A 208 -11.24 2.71 3.12
CA GLN A 208 -12.32 1.88 2.57
C GLN A 208 -12.14 1.46 1.10
N PHE A 209 -11.26 2.13 0.35
CA PHE A 209 -10.94 1.77 -1.04
C PHE A 209 -10.16 0.46 -1.14
N TYR A 210 -9.22 0.25 -0.22
CA TYR A 210 -8.24 -0.83 -0.31
C TYR A 210 -8.85 -2.24 -0.27
N PRO A 211 -9.86 -2.52 0.58
CA PRO A 211 -10.62 -3.77 0.49
C PRO A 211 -11.31 -3.97 -0.86
N VAL A 212 -11.92 -2.93 -1.44
CA VAL A 212 -12.60 -2.99 -2.75
C VAL A 212 -11.60 -3.32 -3.85
N LEU A 213 -10.42 -2.70 -3.82
CA LEU A 213 -9.33 -3.00 -4.75
C LEU A 213 -8.91 -4.48 -4.66
N LEU A 214 -8.70 -5.00 -3.45
CA LEU A 214 -8.30 -6.40 -3.24
C LEU A 214 -9.37 -7.39 -3.71
N ASP A 215 -10.64 -7.16 -3.35
CA ASP A 215 -11.76 -8.02 -3.80
C ASP A 215 -11.84 -8.06 -5.34
N TYR A 216 -11.70 -6.90 -5.98
CA TYR A 216 -11.71 -6.81 -7.43
C TYR A 216 -10.54 -7.58 -8.07
N ILE A 217 -9.32 -7.44 -7.54
CA ILE A 217 -8.14 -8.18 -8.02
C ILE A 217 -8.39 -9.69 -7.88
N LYS A 218 -8.90 -10.14 -6.74
CA LYS A 218 -9.24 -11.55 -6.51
C LYS A 218 -10.24 -12.06 -7.55
N ASP A 219 -11.31 -11.33 -7.81
CA ASP A 219 -12.37 -11.75 -8.74
C ASP A 219 -11.91 -11.73 -10.21
N GLU A 220 -11.00 -10.82 -10.58
CA GLU A 220 -10.33 -10.84 -11.89
C GLU A 220 -9.42 -12.08 -12.04
N LEU A 221 -8.66 -12.43 -11.00
CA LEU A 221 -7.81 -13.63 -11.02
C LEU A 221 -8.65 -14.91 -11.12
N ASP A 222 -9.78 -15.00 -10.40
CA ASP A 222 -10.66 -16.16 -10.44
C ASP A 222 -11.35 -16.30 -11.81
N ARG A 223 -11.83 -15.20 -12.41
CA ARG A 223 -12.37 -15.22 -13.78
C ARG A 223 -11.36 -15.73 -14.80
N LYS A 224 -10.10 -15.33 -14.69
CA LYS A 224 -9.02 -15.80 -15.58
C LYS A 224 -8.67 -17.28 -15.38
N LYS A 225 -8.83 -17.82 -14.16
CA LYS A 225 -8.66 -19.26 -13.91
C LYS A 225 -9.78 -20.07 -14.53
N SER A 226 -11.03 -19.60 -14.46
CA SER A 226 -12.20 -20.31 -15.04
C SER A 226 -12.28 -20.25 -16.57
N ALA A 227 -11.56 -19.33 -17.20
CA ALA A 227 -11.51 -19.18 -18.65
C ALA A 227 -10.44 -20.06 -19.33
N LYS A 228 -9.62 -20.78 -18.56
CA LYS A 228 -8.62 -21.75 -19.04
C LYS A 228 -9.15 -23.17 -18.94
#